data_AF-A0A960NWH7-F1
#
_entry.id   AF-A0A960NWH7-F1
#
_cell.length_a   1.000
_cell.length_b   1.000
_cell.length_c   1.000
_cell.angle_alpha   90.00
_cell.angle_beta   90.00
_cell.angle_gamma   90.00
#
_symmetry.space_group_name_H-M   'P 1'
#
loop_
_entity.id
_entity.type
_entity.pdbx_description
1 polymer ?
#
loop_
_entity_poly.entity_id
_entity_poly.type
_entity_poly.pdbx_seq_one_letter_code
_entity_poly.pdbx_strand_id
1 'polypeptide(L)'
;MPVAVDGEVVPADSAAVAEEAGLRYVTDASPGIRRRRRGKGFSYRDADGGPVSDGDRERIRALAIPPAWSDVWICPHPRGHLQATGRDAKGRKQYRYHDRWREVR
;
A
#
# COMPACT_ATOMS: atom_id res chain seq x y z
N MET A 1 25.28 15.25 0.07
CA MET A 1 24.27 15.74 -0.90
C MET A 1 22.93 15.10 -0.54
N PRO A 2 22.01 15.79 0.16
CA PRO A 2 20.66 15.29 0.32
C PRO A 2 19.83 15.69 -0.90
N VAL A 3 19.25 14.71 -1.59
CA VAL A 3 18.28 14.94 -2.66
C VAL A 3 16.93 15.30 -2.02
N ALA A 4 16.40 16.45 -2.40
CA ALA A 4 15.08 16.91 -2.00
C ALA A 4 14.01 15.93 -2.49
N VAL A 5 13.14 15.50 -1.59
CA VAL A 5 11.90 14.80 -1.91
C VAL A 5 10.74 15.64 -1.39
N ASP A 6 9.94 16.13 -2.32
CA ASP A 6 8.78 16.98 -2.13
C ASP A 6 7.81 16.46 -1.05
N GLY A 7 7.72 17.21 0.06
CA GLY A 7 6.48 17.92 0.35
C GLY A 7 5.28 17.18 0.96
N GLU A 8 5.44 16.03 1.62
CA GLU A 8 4.42 15.52 2.56
C GLU A 8 5.08 15.19 3.90
N VAL A 9 4.80 16.00 4.92
CA VAL A 9 5.26 15.79 6.29
C VAL A 9 4.57 14.54 6.84
N VAL A 10 5.22 13.39 6.67
CA VAL A 10 4.87 12.16 7.38
C VAL A 10 5.43 12.25 8.80
N PRO A 11 4.62 12.08 9.85
CA PRO A 11 5.10 12.22 11.22
C PRO A 11 6.22 11.19 11.47
N ALA A 12 7.36 11.70 11.93
CA ALA A 12 8.61 10.96 12.16
C ALA A 12 8.42 9.72 13.06
N ASP A 13 7.36 9.69 13.86
CA ASP A 13 7.00 8.59 14.76
C ASP A 13 6.53 7.31 14.03
N SER A 14 6.13 7.37 12.75
CA SER A 14 5.67 6.17 12.03
C SER A 14 6.83 5.33 11.43
N ALA A 15 8.00 5.93 11.23
CA ALA A 15 9.17 5.24 10.69
C ALA A 15 9.98 4.53 11.79
N ALA A 16 10.13 5.18 12.96
CA ALA A 16 10.86 4.61 14.10
C ALA A 16 10.16 3.38 14.70
N VAL A 17 8.82 3.40 14.80
CA VAL A 17 8.02 2.30 15.36
C VAL A 17 7.97 1.10 14.39
N ALA A 18 8.14 1.32 13.08
CA ALA A 18 8.21 0.24 12.10
C ALA A 18 9.53 -0.55 12.20
N GLU A 19 10.67 0.13 12.38
CA GLU A 19 11.95 -0.55 12.60
C GLU A 19 12.00 -1.31 13.93
N GLU A 20 11.45 -0.74 15.00
CA GLU A 20 11.42 -1.39 16.32
C GLU A 20 10.54 -2.65 16.36
N ALA A 21 9.56 -2.76 15.47
CA ALA A 21 8.68 -3.94 15.33
C ALA A 21 9.14 -4.96 14.26
N GLY A 22 10.28 -4.75 13.59
CA GLY A 22 10.74 -5.61 12.49
C GLY A 22 9.87 -5.53 11.23
N LEU A 23 9.16 -4.41 11.05
CA LEU A 23 8.27 -4.14 9.92
C LEU A 23 8.98 -3.23 8.91
N ARG A 24 8.82 -3.54 7.62
CA ARG A 24 9.47 -2.75 6.58
C ARG A 24 8.70 -1.44 6.38
N TYR A 25 9.37 -0.31 6.54
CA TYR A 25 8.78 0.98 6.21
C TYR A 25 8.60 1.08 4.68
N VAL A 26 7.35 1.20 4.22
CA VAL A 26 7.01 1.34 2.80
C VAL A 26 6.02 2.49 2.63
N THR A 27 6.29 3.39 1.69
CA THR A 27 5.41 4.52 1.34
C THR A 27 4.75 4.27 -0.01
N ASP A 28 3.64 4.95 -0.32
CA ASP A 28 2.98 4.83 -1.63
C ASP A 28 3.80 5.41 -2.80
N ALA A 29 4.88 6.14 -2.49
CA ALA A 29 5.89 6.57 -3.45
C ALA A 29 6.89 5.46 -3.82
N SER A 30 6.94 4.37 -3.04
CA SER A 30 7.82 3.23 -3.31
C SER A 30 7.25 2.32 -4.40
N PRO A 31 8.11 1.61 -5.14
CA PRO A 31 7.67 0.60 -6.10
C PRO A 31 6.77 -0.44 -5.40
N GLY A 32 5.56 -0.62 -5.91
CA GLY A 32 4.58 -1.51 -5.30
C GLY A 32 3.55 -2.00 -6.30
N ILE A 33 2.61 -2.80 -5.81
CA ILE A 33 1.60 -3.44 -6.64
C ILE A 33 0.53 -2.40 -7.00
N ARG A 34 0.22 -2.25 -8.28
CA ARG A 34 -0.85 -1.36 -8.75
C ARG A 34 -2.07 -2.16 -9.19
N ARG A 35 -3.25 -1.70 -8.76
CA ARG A 35 -4.53 -2.23 -9.25
C ARG A 35 -4.91 -1.52 -10.55
N ARG A 36 -5.20 -2.29 -11.59
CA ARG A 36 -5.70 -1.82 -12.88
C ARG A 36 -7.07 -2.44 -13.14
N ARG A 37 -8.04 -1.65 -13.58
CA ARG A 37 -9.34 -2.19 -14.02
C ARG A 37 -9.14 -2.94 -15.36
N ARG A 38 -9.66 -4.16 -15.47
CA ARG A 38 -9.56 -5.01 -16.66
C ARG A 38 -10.93 -5.65 -16.91
N GLY A 39 -11.67 -5.12 -17.89
CA GLY A 39 -13.01 -5.58 -18.23
C GLY A 39 -13.96 -5.51 -17.02
N LYS A 40 -14.52 -6.66 -16.63
CA LYS A 40 -15.43 -6.79 -15.48
C LYS A 40 -14.72 -6.92 -14.12
N GLY A 41 -13.39 -7.00 -14.09
CA GLY A 41 -12.62 -7.24 -12.87
C GLY A 41 -11.41 -6.32 -12.71
N PHE A 42 -10.49 -6.75 -11.84
CA PHE A 42 -9.24 -6.06 -11.54
C PHE A 42 -8.06 -6.96 -11.87
N SER A 43 -7.02 -6.38 -12.46
CA SER A 43 -5.71 -6.99 -12.62
C SER A 43 -4.73 -6.27 -11.71
N TYR A 44 -3.79 -7.04 -11.17
CA TYR A 44 -2.72 -6.53 -10.32
C TYR A 44 -1.40 -6.67 -11.07
N ARG A 45 -0.57 -5.64 -10.96
CA ARG A 45 0.75 -5.57 -11.59
C ARG A 45 1.76 -5.21 -10.51
N ASP A 46 2.90 -5.88 -10.48
CA ASP A 46 4.00 -5.49 -9.60
C ASP A 46 4.66 -4.17 -10.06
N ALA A 47 5.70 -3.77 -9.34
CA ALA A 47 6.46 -2.55 -9.60
C ALA A 47 7.14 -2.53 -10.98
N ASP A 48 7.62 -3.69 -11.42
CA ASP A 48 8.29 -3.92 -12.71
C ASP A 48 7.27 -4.09 -13.86
N GLY A 49 5.97 -4.05 -13.54
CA GLY A 49 4.88 -4.22 -14.50
C GLY A 49 4.57 -5.68 -14.84
N GLY A 50 5.16 -6.62 -14.11
CA GLY A 50 4.88 -8.05 -14.23
C GLY A 50 3.55 -8.46 -13.58
N PRO A 51 3.13 -9.71 -13.80
CA PRO A 51 2.02 -10.29 -13.08
C PRO A 51 2.41 -10.58 -11.62
N VAL A 52 1.56 -10.15 -10.68
CA VAL A 52 1.74 -10.54 -9.27
C VAL A 52 1.55 -12.04 -9.07
N SER A 53 2.27 -12.56 -8.08
CA SER A 53 2.19 -13.95 -7.63
C SER A 53 0.79 -14.30 -7.09
N ASP A 54 0.42 -15.59 -7.11
CA ASP A 54 -0.85 -16.04 -6.55
C ASP A 54 -0.98 -15.78 -5.06
N GLY A 55 0.12 -15.90 -4.30
CA GLY A 55 0.17 -15.56 -2.87
C GLY A 55 -0.14 -14.09 -2.61
N ASP A 56 0.42 -13.19 -3.42
CA ASP A 56 0.08 -11.76 -3.32
C ASP A 56 -1.38 -11.49 -3.72
N ARG A 57 -1.91 -12.17 -4.74
CA ARG A 57 -3.33 -12.02 -5.14
C ARG A 57 -4.28 -12.48 -4.04
N GLU A 58 -3.97 -13.56 -3.34
CA GLU A 58 -4.76 -14.01 -2.20
C GLU A 58 -4.73 -12.99 -1.07
N ARG A 59 -3.54 -12.48 -0.73
CA ARG A 59 -3.39 -11.39 0.26
C ARG A 59 -4.20 -10.15 -0.13
N ILE A 60 -4.13 -9.73 -1.38
CA ILE A 60 -4.87 -8.57 -1.89
C ILE A 60 -6.38 -8.78 -1.78
N ARG A 61 -6.86 -10.01 -2.05
CA ARG A 61 -8.27 -10.37 -1.86
C ARG A 61 -8.67 -10.30 -0.38
N ALA A 62 -7.81 -10.77 0.53
CA ALA A 62 -8.04 -10.71 1.97
C ALA A 62 -8.11 -9.27 2.50
N LEU A 63 -7.41 -8.31 1.88
CA LEU A 63 -7.49 -6.88 2.24
C LEU A 63 -8.87 -6.24 1.96
N ALA A 64 -9.74 -6.92 1.19
CA ALA A 64 -11.09 -6.46 0.86
C ALA A 64 -11.13 -5.00 0.38
N ILE A 65 -10.22 -4.64 -0.53
CA ILE A 65 -10.10 -3.26 -1.02
C ILE A 65 -11.35 -2.88 -1.81
N PRO A 66 -12.10 -1.83 -1.41
CA PRO A 66 -13.34 -1.47 -2.07
C PRO A 66 -13.17 -1.28 -3.59
N PRO A 67 -14.10 -1.79 -4.42
CA PRO A 67 -14.01 -1.66 -5.87
C PRO A 67 -14.15 -0.20 -6.34
N ALA A 68 -14.77 0.65 -5.52
CA ALA A 68 -14.92 2.08 -5.79
C ALA A 68 -13.60 2.87 -5.69
N TRP A 69 -12.53 2.28 -5.12
CA TRP A 69 -11.26 2.99 -5.02
C TRP A 69 -10.56 3.10 -6.38
N SER A 70 -10.10 4.29 -6.73
CA SER A 70 -9.24 4.55 -7.87
C SER A 70 -7.79 4.73 -7.42
N ASP A 71 -6.85 4.63 -8.36
CA ASP A 71 -5.40 4.81 -8.11
C ASP A 71 -4.87 3.98 -6.91
N VAL A 72 -5.25 2.70 -6.87
CA VAL A 72 -4.91 1.85 -5.74
C VAL A 72 -3.48 1.34 -5.85
N TRP A 73 -2.69 1.66 -4.83
CA TRP A 73 -1.36 1.12 -4.58
C TRP A 73 -1.44 0.10 -3.43
N ILE A 74 -0.74 -1.00 -3.57
CA ILE A 74 -0.74 -2.11 -2.62
C ILE A 74 0.71 -2.46 -2.31
N CYS A 75 1.01 -2.62 -1.03
CA CYS A 75 2.33 -2.98 -0.58
C CYS A 75 2.69 -4.40 -1.08
N PRO A 76 3.86 -4.59 -1.72
CA PRO A 76 4.32 -5.90 -2.14
C PRO A 76 4.75 -6.77 -0.94
N HIS A 77 5.05 -6.17 0.21
CA HIS A 77 5.48 -6.89 1.40
C HIS A 77 4.31 -7.07 2.39
N PRO A 78 4.08 -8.29 2.90
CA PRO A 78 3.02 -8.54 3.87
C PRO A 78 3.29 -7.89 5.25
N ARG A 79 4.55 -7.58 5.55
CA ARG A 79 5.01 -6.92 6.78
C ARG A 79 5.08 -5.39 6.64
N GLY A 80 4.43 -4.81 5.64
CA GLY A 80 4.32 -3.37 5.52
C GLY A 80 3.32 -2.85 6.55
N HIS A 81 3.69 -1.81 7.30
CA HIS A 81 2.76 -1.12 8.19
C HIS A 81 1.54 -0.58 7.42
N LEU A 82 1.78 -0.12 6.19
CA LEU A 82 0.78 0.27 5.20
C LEU A 82 0.58 -0.88 4.19
N GLN A 83 -0.64 -1.40 4.11
CA GLN A 83 -0.97 -2.51 3.21
C GLN A 83 -1.50 -2.03 1.87
N ALA A 84 -2.34 -0.99 1.85
CA ALA A 84 -2.83 -0.41 0.62
C ALA A 84 -3.21 1.06 0.80
N THR A 85 -3.14 1.80 -0.30
CA THR A 85 -3.70 3.13 -0.43
C THR A 85 -4.56 3.20 -1.67
N GLY A 86 -5.48 4.16 -1.70
CA GLY A 86 -6.29 4.43 -2.87
C GLY A 86 -7.07 5.71 -2.69
N ARG A 87 -7.74 6.15 -3.74
CA ARG A 87 -8.64 7.30 -3.72
C ARG A 87 -10.07 6.82 -3.70
N ASP A 88 -10.89 7.30 -2.77
CA ASP A 88 -12.32 6.96 -2.76
C ASP A 88 -13.07 7.61 -3.93
N ALA A 89 -14.38 7.32 -4.04
CA ALA A 89 -15.24 7.93 -5.07
C ALA A 89 -15.33 9.47 -4.97
N LYS A 90 -14.92 10.06 -3.84
CA LYS A 90 -14.86 11.51 -3.62
C LYS A 90 -13.44 12.07 -3.85
N GLY A 91 -12.51 11.25 -4.36
CA GLY A 91 -11.12 11.64 -4.63
C GLY A 91 -10.21 11.72 -3.40
N ARG A 92 -10.71 11.35 -2.21
CA ARG A 92 -9.95 11.45 -0.94
C ARG A 92 -9.02 10.25 -0.80
N LYS A 93 -7.77 10.51 -0.38
CA LYS A 93 -6.76 9.47 -0.16
C LYS A 93 -7.14 8.67 1.10
N GLN A 94 -7.35 7.37 0.91
CA GLN A 94 -7.67 6.40 1.94
C GLN A 94 -6.48 5.46 2.13
N TYR A 95 -6.28 5.03 3.37
CA TYR A 95 -5.19 4.16 3.79
C TYR A 95 -5.75 2.90 4.43
N ARG A 96 -5.11 1.76 4.16
CA ARG A 96 -5.33 0.47 4.82
C ARG A 96 -4.04 0.06 5.50
N TYR A 97 -4.08 0.00 6.82
CA TYR A 97 -2.99 -0.47 7.65
C TYR A 97 -3.10 -1.97 7.89
N HIS A 98 -1.97 -2.59 8.22
CA HIS A 98 -1.94 -3.99 8.66
C HIS A 98 -2.70 -4.16 9.99
N ASP A 99 -3.42 -5.27 10.16
CA ASP A 99 -4.26 -5.49 11.36
C ASP A 99 -3.46 -5.42 12.67
N ARG A 100 -2.25 -6.00 12.71
CA ARG A 100 -1.32 -5.87 13.85
C ARG A 100 -0.94 -4.43 14.23
N TRP A 101 -1.00 -3.48 13.29
CA TRP A 101 -0.74 -2.07 13.60
C TRP A 101 -1.88 -1.42 14.40
N ARG A 102 -3.08 -2.01 14.34
CA ARG A 102 -4.26 -1.50 15.04
C ARG A 102 -4.22 -1.79 16.54
N GLU A 103 -3.39 -2.72 16.99
CA GLU A 103 -3.21 -3.09 18.40
C GLU A 103 -2.19 -2.19 19.13
N VAL A 104 -1.40 -1.39 18.42
CA VAL A 104 -0.29 -0.59 19.01
C VAL A 104 -0.67 0.90 19.14
N ARG A 105 -1.93 1.28 18.96
CA ARG A 105 -2.40 2.67 19.11
C ARG A 105 -3.30 2.85 20.33
#